data_AF-A0A3A4IWC9-F1
#
_entry.id   AF-A0A3A4IWC9-F1
#
_cell.length_a   1.000
_cell.length_b   1.000
_cell.length_c   1.000
_cell.angle_alpha   90.00
_cell.angle_beta   90.00
_cell.angle_gamma   90.00
#
_symmetry.space_group_name_H-M   'P 1'
#
loop_
_entity.id
_entity.type
_entity.pdbx_description
1 polymer ?
#
loop_
_entity_poly.entity_id
_entity_poly.type
_entity_poly.pdbx_seq_one_letter_code
_entity_poly.pdbx_strand_id
1 'polypeptide(L)'
;MLSPLQKFILKESQGTKITKRILFKKFYLKNAKPPKPEDQQNAITKSLERIIDRGFLIGYGRRTPKKWYIESVKLTPKGKRLAKSLLGKQQKFSFK
;
A
#
# COMPACT_ATOMS: atom_id res chain seq x y z
N MET A 1 11.11 -4.31 -8.90
CA MET A 1 9.73 -4.87 -8.92
C MET A 1 8.91 -4.44 -7.70
N LEU A 2 7.57 -4.54 -7.76
CA LEU A 2 6.64 -4.27 -6.64
C LEU A 2 6.13 -5.59 -6.04
N SER A 3 6.14 -5.71 -4.71
CA SER A 3 5.58 -6.88 -4.02
C SER A 3 4.04 -6.93 -4.13
N PRO A 4 3.42 -8.10 -3.87
CA PRO A 4 1.95 -8.21 -3.84
C PRO A 4 1.29 -7.21 -2.88
N LEU A 5 1.85 -7.02 -1.68
CA LEU A 5 1.36 -6.04 -0.70
C LEU A 5 1.51 -4.61 -1.22
N GLN A 6 2.62 -4.27 -1.87
CA GLN A 6 2.82 -2.94 -2.44
C GLN A 6 1.81 -2.64 -3.56
N LYS A 7 1.54 -3.63 -4.43
CA LYS A 7 0.50 -3.50 -5.47
C LYS A 7 -0.89 -3.32 -4.85
N PHE A 8 -1.20 -4.08 -3.79
CA PHE A 8 -2.46 -3.95 -3.05
C PHE A 8 -2.62 -2.55 -2.46
N ILE A 9 -1.61 -2.02 -1.77
CA ILE A 9 -1.63 -0.67 -1.20
C ILE A 9 -1.91 0.40 -2.27
N LEU A 10 -1.22 0.32 -3.42
CA LEU A 10 -1.43 1.26 -4.53
C LEU A 10 -2.84 1.17 -5.10
N LYS A 11 -3.41 -0.03 -5.18
CA LYS A 11 -4.78 -0.28 -5.66
C LYS A 11 -5.83 0.31 -4.70
N GLU A 12 -5.73 -0.01 -3.42
CA GLU A 12 -6.63 0.53 -2.39
C GLU A 12 -6.57 2.07 -2.31
N SER A 13 -5.40 2.63 -2.61
CA SER A 13 -5.20 4.09 -2.57
C SER A 13 -5.70 4.83 -3.82
N GLN A 14 -6.09 4.12 -4.89
CA GLN A 14 -6.51 4.74 -6.16
C GLN A 14 -7.88 5.42 -6.07
N GLY A 15 -8.81 4.83 -5.30
CA GLY A 15 -10.19 5.29 -5.20
C GLY A 15 -10.45 6.36 -4.13
N THR A 16 -9.43 6.72 -3.32
CA THR A 16 -9.61 7.63 -2.18
C THR A 16 -8.60 8.77 -2.22
N LYS A 17 -9.00 9.96 -1.74
CA LYS A 17 -8.08 11.12 -1.65
C LYS A 17 -6.96 10.88 -0.64
N ILE A 18 -7.29 10.25 0.49
CA ILE A 18 -6.37 9.85 1.57
C ILE A 18 -6.82 8.49 2.07
N THR A 19 -5.89 7.55 2.18
CA THR A 19 -6.15 6.17 2.58
C THR A 19 -5.57 5.91 3.96
N LYS A 20 -6.43 5.52 4.91
CA LYS A 20 -6.00 5.21 6.29
C LYS A 20 -5.22 3.89 6.31
N ARG A 21 -4.11 3.86 7.05
CA ARG A 21 -3.24 2.68 7.19
C ARG A 21 -3.99 1.41 7.62
N ILE A 22 -5.02 1.55 8.44
CA ILE A 22 -5.83 0.43 8.95
C ILE A 22 -6.45 -0.42 7.82
N LEU A 23 -6.76 0.19 6.68
CA LEU A 23 -7.32 -0.51 5.53
C LEU A 23 -6.34 -1.53 4.93
N PHE A 24 -5.03 -1.32 5.08
CA PHE A 24 -4.03 -2.24 4.55
C PHE A 24 -3.97 -3.56 5.31
N LYS A 25 -4.51 -3.64 6.53
CA LYS A 25 -4.67 -4.92 7.25
C LYS A 25 -5.59 -5.89 6.50
N LYS A 26 -6.52 -5.38 5.68
CA LYS A 26 -7.42 -6.20 4.85
C LYS A 26 -6.69 -7.14 3.90
N PHE A 27 -5.44 -6.82 3.54
CA PHE A 27 -4.59 -7.71 2.74
C PHE A 27 -4.43 -9.09 3.38
N TYR A 28 -4.32 -9.16 4.70
CA TYR A 28 -4.05 -10.40 5.42
C TYR A 28 -5.31 -11.19 5.79
N LEU A 29 -6.50 -10.56 5.75
CA LEU A 29 -7.77 -11.21 6.10
C LEU A 29 -8.13 -12.38 5.17
N LYS A 30 -7.57 -12.42 3.96
CA LYS A 30 -7.83 -13.48 2.97
C LYS A 30 -6.98 -14.74 3.17
N ASN A 31 -6.00 -14.71 4.08
CA ASN A 31 -5.11 -15.86 4.31
C ASN A 31 -5.68 -16.75 5.42
N ALA A 32 -5.74 -18.06 5.18
CA ALA A 32 -6.22 -19.04 6.18
C ALA A 32 -5.35 -19.06 7.46
N LYS A 33 -4.06 -18.75 7.33
CA LYS A 33 -3.12 -18.58 8.45
C LYS A 33 -2.38 -17.25 8.29
N PRO A 34 -2.96 -16.12 8.75
CA PRO A 34 -2.30 -14.84 8.65
C PRO A 34 -1.08 -14.79 9.59
N PRO A 35 -0.01 -14.04 9.23
CA PRO A 35 1.12 -13.80 10.12
C PRO A 35 0.70 -13.12 11.42
N LYS A 36 1.58 -13.10 12.43
CA LYS A 36 1.33 -12.39 13.68
C LYS A 36 1.04 -10.89 13.42
N PRO A 37 0.20 -10.23 14.24
CA PRO A 37 -0.15 -8.82 14.03
C PRO A 37 1.06 -7.88 13.93
N GLU A 38 2.12 -8.13 14.70
CA GLU A 38 3.38 -7.37 14.68
C GLU A 38 4.10 -7.48 13.33
N ASP A 39 4.17 -8.70 12.78
CA ASP A 39 4.79 -8.95 11.48
C ASP A 39 3.99 -8.28 10.36
N GLN A 40 2.66 -8.32 10.43
CA GLN A 40 1.80 -7.59 9.49
C GLN A 40 2.07 -6.08 9.55
N GLN A 41 2.17 -5.51 10.75
CA GLN A 41 2.46 -4.09 10.92
C GLN A 41 3.84 -3.72 10.36
N ASN A 42 4.86 -4.53 10.64
CA ASN A 42 6.22 -4.34 10.14
C ASN A 42 6.28 -4.43 8.61
N ALA A 43 5.60 -5.41 8.02
CA ALA A 43 5.52 -5.57 6.57
C ALA A 43 4.79 -4.40 5.89
N ILE A 44 3.70 -3.91 6.48
CA ILE A 44 2.99 -2.72 5.99
C ILE A 44 3.90 -1.50 6.09
N THR A 45 4.56 -1.25 7.23
CA THR A 45 5.46 -0.10 7.42
C THR A 45 6.56 -0.09 6.36
N LYS A 46 7.33 -1.20 6.25
CA LYS A 46 8.41 -1.32 5.26
C LYS A 46 7.90 -1.16 3.83
N SER A 47 6.68 -1.61 3.54
CA SER A 47 6.07 -1.43 2.22
C SER A 47 5.73 0.02 1.94
N LEU A 48 5.13 0.73 2.90
CA LEU A 48 4.80 2.15 2.78
C LEU A 48 6.06 3.00 2.59
N GLU A 49 7.06 2.82 3.44
CA GLU A 49 8.37 3.51 3.35
C GLU A 49 8.95 3.36 1.93
N ARG A 50 9.11 2.11 1.45
CA ARG A 50 9.64 1.84 0.11
C ARG A 50 8.82 2.44 -1.03
N ILE A 51 7.50 2.55 -0.89
CA ILE A 51 6.66 3.15 -1.93
C ILE A 51 6.79 4.68 -1.90
N ILE A 52 6.92 5.27 -0.71
CA ILE A 52 7.18 6.70 -0.50
C ILE A 52 8.56 7.07 -1.06
N ASP A 53 9.60 6.29 -0.74
CA ASP A 53 10.98 6.50 -1.24
C ASP A 53 11.05 6.49 -2.78
N ARG A 54 10.16 5.72 -3.43
CA ARG A 54 10.06 5.66 -4.90
C ARG A 54 9.24 6.81 -5.51
N GLY A 55 8.66 7.68 -4.68
CA GLY A 55 7.85 8.83 -5.07
C GLY A 55 6.44 8.49 -5.54
N PHE A 56 5.89 7.33 -5.16
CA PHE A 56 4.54 6.93 -5.57
C PHE A 56 3.46 7.29 -4.53
N LEU A 57 3.84 7.46 -3.26
CA LEU A 57 2.95 7.86 -2.17
C LEU A 57 3.50 9.08 -1.43
N ILE A 58 2.60 9.84 -0.84
CA ILE A 58 2.86 10.83 0.20
C ILE A 58 2.34 10.22 1.51
N GLY A 59 3.20 10.15 2.53
CA GLY A 59 2.82 9.71 3.87
C GLY A 59 2.39 10.88 4.75
N TYR A 60 1.32 10.69 5.52
CA TYR A 60 0.88 11.60 6.56
C TYR A 60 0.90 10.88 7.91
N GLY A 61 1.34 11.59 8.95
CA GLY A 61 1.35 11.07 10.30
C GLY A 61 2.34 11.82 11.18
N ARG A 62 2.75 11.20 12.29
CA ARG A 62 3.54 11.85 13.34
C ARG A 62 5.01 11.45 13.25
N ARG A 63 5.90 12.44 13.10
CA ARG A 63 7.34 12.23 13.27
C ARG A 63 7.69 12.42 14.73
N THR A 64 8.22 11.38 15.35
CA THR A 64 8.87 11.45 16.66
C THR A 64 10.38 11.48 16.47
N PRO A 65 11.18 11.83 17.49
CA PRO A 65 12.64 11.79 17.40
C PRO A 65 13.17 10.43 16.93
N LYS A 66 12.56 9.33 17.42
CA LYS A 66 13.01 7.97 17.12
C LYS A 66 12.45 7.41 15.81
N LYS A 67 11.19 7.73 15.46
CA LYS A 67 10.51 7.08 14.32
C LYS A 67 9.46 7.95 13.66
N TRP A 68 9.21 7.69 12.38
CA TRP A 68 8.07 8.23 11.65
C TRP A 68 6.89 7.26 11.68
N TYR A 69 5.77 7.69 12.26
CA TYR A 69 4.54 6.93 12.33
C TYR A 69 3.60 7.36 11.21
N ILE A 70 3.57 6.57 10.14
CA ILE A 70 2.67 6.79 8.99
C ILE A 70 1.26 6.33 9.37
N GLU A 71 0.30 7.25 9.39
CA GLU A 71 -1.10 7.00 9.77
C GLU A 71 -2.01 6.89 8.53
N SER A 72 -1.70 7.66 7.50
CA SER A 72 -2.41 7.62 6.24
C SER A 72 -1.49 7.96 5.07
N VAL A 73 -1.93 7.64 3.86
CA VAL A 73 -1.16 7.89 2.64
C VAL A 73 -2.04 8.43 1.52
N LYS A 74 -1.42 9.10 0.55
CA LYS A 74 -2.05 9.61 -0.65
C LYS A 74 -1.19 9.30 -1.86
N LEU A 75 -1.80 8.96 -2.99
CA LEU A 75 -1.05 8.77 -4.24
C LEU A 75 -0.54 10.09 -4.81
N THR A 76 0.72 10.08 -5.22
CA THR A 76 1.28 11.14 -6.08
C THR A 76 0.73 11.01 -7.51
N PRO A 77 0.87 12.04 -8.37
CA PRO A 77 0.53 11.91 -9.80
C PRO A 77 1.26 10.74 -10.50
N LYS A 78 2.50 10.45 -10.09
CA LYS A 78 3.28 9.29 -10.55
C LYS A 78 2.67 7.97 -10.04
N GLY A 79 2.30 7.92 -8.76
CA GLY A 79 1.63 6.78 -8.14
C GLY A 79 0.29 6.46 -8.78
N LYS A 80 -0.53 7.47 -9.11
CA LYS A 80 -1.84 7.28 -9.78
C LYS A 80 -1.70 6.61 -11.15
N ARG A 81 -0.71 7.02 -11.95
CA ARG A 81 -0.41 6.42 -13.26
C ARG A 81 0.00 4.95 -13.10
N LEU A 82 0.85 4.66 -12.12
CA LEU A 82 1.26 3.29 -11.81
C LEU A 82 0.09 2.43 -11.31
N ALA A 83 -0.73 2.94 -10.39
CA ALA A 83 -1.90 2.23 -9.90
C ALA A 83 -2.92 1.92 -11.01
N LYS A 84 -3.14 2.88 -11.93
CA LYS A 84 -3.99 2.67 -13.12
C LYS A 84 -3.44 1.57 -14.04
N SER A 85 -2.13 1.52 -14.27
CA SER A 85 -1.52 0.47 -15.10
C SER A 85 -1.58 -0.91 -14.43
N LEU A 86 -1.49 -0.97 -13.10
CA LEU A 86 -1.68 -2.21 -12.35
C LEU A 86 -3.11 -2.76 -12.46
N LEU A 87 -4.12 -1.88 -12.44
CA LEU A 87 -5.52 -2.24 -12.68
C LEU A 87 -5.74 -2.74 -14.11
N GLY A 88 -5.23 -2.02 -15.10
CA GLY A 88 -5.35 -2.41 -16.52
C GLY A 88 -4.59 -3.71 -16.85
N LYS A 89 -3.48 -3.99 -16.18
CA LYS A 89 -2.77 -5.28 -16.28
C LYS A 89 -3.55 -6.42 -15.60
N GLN A 90 -4.28 -6.14 -14.52
CA GLN A 90 -5.07 -7.15 -13.83
C GLN A 90 -6.33 -7.56 -14.63
N GLN A 91 -6.86 -6.69 -15.50
CA GLN A 91 -7.98 -7.03 -16.39
C GLN A 91 -7.59 -7.89 -17.60
N LYS A 92 -6.29 -8.08 -17.89
CA LYS A 92 -5.83 -8.98 -18.97
C LYS A 92 -5.82 -10.47 -18.58
N PHE A 93 -6.57 -10.88 -17.55
CA PHE A 93 -6.73 -12.30 -17.24
C PHE A 93 -7.87 -12.88 -18.08
N SER A 94 -7.44 -13.63 -19.10
CA SER A 94 -8.11 -14.65 -19.91
C SER A 94 -9.58 -14.94 -19.56
N PHE A 95 -10.48 -14.61 -20.49
CA PHE A 95 -11.65 -15.46 -20.72
C PHE A 95 -11.12 -16.79 -21.30
N LYS A 96 -11.37 -17.90 -20.61
CA LYS A 96 -11.37 -19.25 -21.16
C LYS A 96 -12.73 -19.85 -20.82
#